data_AF-A0A9N7RSZ2-F1
#
_entry.id   AF-A0A9N7RSZ2-F1
#
_cell.length_a   1.000
_cell.length_b   1.000
_cell.length_c   1.000
_cell.angle_alpha   90.00
_cell.angle_beta   90.00
_cell.angle_gamma   90.00
#
_symmetry.space_group_name_H-M   'P 1'
#
loop_
_entity.id
_entity.type
_entity.pdbx_description
1 polymer ?
#
loop_
_entity_poly.entity_id
_entity_poly.type
_entity_poly.pdbx_seq_one_letter_code
_entity_poly.pdbx_strand_id
1 'polypeptide(L)'
;NPTMNTIVMGICELRLRMNTWLDCSYPEVVSMAENMIEKFKKYWKDIHIIFSLALILDPRFKFKMIDYYYDKLHGADAWIEKEKIRNALCEFENAYKSKSSDAL
;
A
#
# COMPACT_ATOMS: atom_id res chain seq x y z
N ASN A 1 -16.15 10.88 9.26
CA ASN A 1 -15.38 9.63 9.51
C ASN A 1 -14.29 9.48 8.46
N PRO A 2 -13.02 9.28 8.85
CA PRO A 2 -11.98 8.92 7.89
C PRO A 2 -12.30 7.57 7.26
N THR A 3 -12.21 7.46 5.94
CA THR A 3 -12.36 6.18 5.24
C THR A 3 -11.02 5.50 5.12
N MET A 4 -11.02 4.18 4.88
CA MET A 4 -9.78 3.38 4.75
C MET A 4 -8.79 4.04 3.78
N ASN A 5 -9.27 4.60 2.68
CA ASN A 5 -8.40 5.24 1.69
C ASN A 5 -7.67 6.46 2.23
N THR A 6 -8.31 7.29 3.07
CA THR A 6 -7.66 8.44 3.71
C THR A 6 -6.55 7.98 4.65
N ILE A 7 -6.78 6.88 5.37
CA ILE A 7 -5.80 6.29 6.27
C ILE A 7 -4.61 5.73 5.48
N VAL A 8 -4.86 4.91 4.46
CA VAL A 8 -3.80 4.28 3.66
C VAL A 8 -2.97 5.33 2.90
N MET A 9 -3.61 6.36 2.34
CA MET A 9 -2.87 7.49 1.73
C MET A 9 -1.97 8.19 2.73
N GLY A 10 -2.48 8.47 3.94
CA GLY A 10 -1.68 9.10 5.01
C GLY A 10 -0.49 8.24 5.42
N ILE A 11 -0.66 6.91 5.49
CA ILE A 11 0.40 5.94 5.77
C ILE A 11 1.47 5.97 4.67
N CYS A 12 1.07 5.95 3.40
CA CYS A 12 2.01 6.03 2.27
C CYS A 12 2.77 7.36 2.25
N GLU A 13 2.07 8.47 2.45
CA GLU A 13 2.67 9.81 2.52
C GLU A 13 3.68 9.92 3.68
N LEU A 14 3.32 9.41 4.85
CA LEU A 14 4.22 9.37 6.00
C LEU A 14 5.51 8.61 5.66
N ARG A 15 5.38 7.46 4.98
CA ARG A 15 6.53 6.66 4.56
C ARG A 15 7.44 7.40 3.57
N LEU A 16 6.86 8.15 2.64
CA LEU A 16 7.63 8.98 1.71
C LEU A 16 8.38 10.09 2.45
N ARG A 17 7.76 10.74 3.43
CA ARG A 17 8.43 11.75 4.26
C ARG A 17 9.56 11.17 5.09
N MET A 18 9.37 9.99 5.69
CA MET A 18 10.45 9.32 6.41
C MET A 18 11.67 9.07 5.53
N ASN A 19 11.51 8.77 4.22
CA ASN A 19 12.65 8.66 3.31
C ASN A 19 13.40 9.98 3.18
N THR A 20 12.72 11.12 3.14
CA THR A 20 13.39 12.44 3.05
C THR A 20 14.20 12.77 4.31
N TRP A 21 13.86 12.16 5.45
CA TRP A 21 14.58 12.36 6.71
C TRP A 21 15.89 11.56 6.77
N LEU A 22 16.07 10.56 5.89
CA LEU A 22 17.34 9.84 5.77
C LEU A 22 18.45 10.73 5.21
N ASP A 23 18.10 11.75 4.42
CA ASP A 23 19.04 12.72 3.86
C ASP A 23 19.28 13.92 4.79
N CYS A 24 18.85 13.83 6.06
CA CYS A 24 18.98 14.92 7.02
C CYS A 24 20.42 15.08 7.50
N SER A 25 20.85 16.34 7.69
CA SER A 25 22.20 16.64 8.22
C SER A 25 22.38 16.29 9.70
N TYR A 26 21.29 16.05 10.44
CA TYR A 26 21.30 15.70 11.86
C TYR A 26 21.25 14.18 12.05
N PRO A 27 22.32 13.53 12.56
CA PRO A 27 22.39 12.08 12.71
C PRO A 27 21.26 11.47 13.56
N GLU A 28 20.79 12.21 14.56
CA GLU A 28 19.69 11.78 15.45
C GLU A 28 18.37 11.64 14.68
N VAL A 29 18.13 12.54 13.71
CA VAL A 29 16.95 12.51 12.84
C VAL A 29 17.03 11.34 11.87
N VAL A 30 18.21 11.08 11.32
CA VAL A 30 18.46 9.92 10.45
C VAL A 30 18.21 8.62 11.22
N SER A 31 18.79 8.48 12.42
CA SER A 31 18.59 7.30 13.26
C SER A 31 17.12 7.10 13.65
N MET A 32 16.40 8.18 13.96
CA MET A 32 14.96 8.11 14.21
C MET A 32 14.20 7.64 12.96
N ALA A 33 14.53 8.17 11.78
CA ALA A 33 13.90 7.79 10.52
C ALA A 33 14.12 6.31 10.19
N GLU A 34 15.35 5.79 10.34
CA GLU A 34 15.66 4.37 10.15
C GLU A 34 14.78 3.46 11.02
N ASN A 35 14.70 3.76 12.33
CA ASN A 35 13.87 3.01 13.28
C ASN A 35 12.38 3.04 12.92
N MET A 36 11.88 4.19 12.46
CA MET A 36 10.48 4.33 12.03
C MET A 36 10.21 3.56 10.73
N ILE A 37 11.15 3.58 9.80
CA ILE A 37 11.05 2.85 8.53
C ILE A 37 11.07 1.35 8.77
N GLU A 38 11.90 0.86 9.70
CA GLU A 38 11.93 -0.56 10.06
C GLU A 38 10.57 -1.02 10.59
N LYS A 39 10.00 -0.26 11.55
CA LYS A 39 8.64 -0.54 12.06
C LYS A 39 7.60 -0.50 10.96
N PHE A 40 7.68 0.49 10.06
CA PHE A 40 6.79 0.56 8.91
C PHE A 40 6.88 -0.71 8.06
N LYS A 41 8.08 -1.11 7.65
CA LYS A 41 8.31 -2.29 6.80
C LYS A 41 7.75 -3.56 7.45
N LYS A 42 7.93 -3.72 8.76
CA LYS A 42 7.39 -4.85 9.53
C LYS A 42 5.87 -4.98 9.38
N TYR A 43 5.13 -3.90 9.61
CA TYR A 43 3.66 -3.95 9.50
C TYR A 43 3.19 -3.95 8.05
N TRP A 44 3.86 -3.20 7.18
CA TRP A 44 3.49 -3.07 5.77
C TRP A 44 3.49 -4.41 5.05
N LYS A 45 4.50 -5.26 5.30
CA LYS A 45 4.64 -6.59 4.68
C LYS A 45 3.38 -7.47 4.81
N ASP A 46 2.67 -7.35 5.94
CA ASP A 46 1.54 -8.23 6.25
C ASP A 46 0.19 -7.67 5.78
N ILE A 47 0.06 -6.34 5.64
CA ILE A 47 -1.23 -5.66 5.45
C ILE A 47 -1.37 -4.90 4.13
N HIS A 48 -0.28 -4.71 3.37
CA HIS A 48 -0.28 -3.85 2.18
C HIS A 48 -1.19 -4.35 1.06
N ILE A 49 -1.33 -5.67 0.89
CA ILE A 49 -2.26 -6.25 -0.11
C ILE A 49 -3.71 -5.92 0.25
N ILE A 50 -4.12 -6.11 1.50
CA ILE A 50 -5.48 -5.84 1.96
C ILE A 50 -5.81 -4.35 1.81
N PHE A 51 -4.88 -3.47 2.16
CA PHE A 51 -5.06 -2.02 1.96
C PHE A 51 -5.15 -1.64 0.48
N SER A 52 -4.35 -2.28 -0.38
CA SER A 52 -4.41 -2.07 -1.82
C SER A 52 -5.75 -2.49 -2.41
N LEU A 53 -6.29 -3.64 -1.99
CA LEU A 53 -7.61 -4.08 -2.41
C LEU A 53 -8.71 -3.13 -1.90
N ALA A 54 -8.65 -2.70 -0.64
CA ALA A 54 -9.61 -1.74 -0.08
C ALA A 54 -9.60 -0.40 -0.84
N LEU A 55 -8.43 0.05 -1.28
CA LEU A 55 -8.28 1.23 -2.14
C LEU A 55 -8.91 1.00 -3.52
N ILE A 56 -8.63 -0.13 -4.18
CA ILE A 56 -9.15 -0.40 -5.54
C ILE A 56 -10.67 -0.56 -5.54
N LEU A 57 -11.19 -1.23 -4.52
CA LEU A 57 -12.62 -1.54 -4.42
C LEU A 57 -13.45 -0.31 -4.00
N ASP A 58 -12.83 0.76 -3.50
CA ASP A 58 -13.53 2.04 -3.32
C ASP A 58 -13.69 2.75 -4.67
N PRO A 59 -14.92 3.04 -5.14
CA PRO A 59 -15.16 3.64 -6.45
C PRO A 59 -14.47 5.00 -6.68
N ARG A 60 -14.10 5.70 -5.60
CA ARG A 60 -13.43 7.01 -5.67
C ARG A 60 -11.93 6.87 -5.95
N PHE A 61 -11.37 5.67 -5.80
CA PHE A 61 -9.95 5.40 -5.91
C PHE A 61 -9.67 4.52 -7.13
N LYS A 62 -8.52 4.77 -7.77
CA LYS A 62 -8.13 4.10 -9.02
C LYS A 62 -6.75 3.48 -8.86
N PHE A 63 -6.49 2.43 -9.64
CA PHE A 63 -5.18 1.79 -9.74
C PHE A 63 -4.02 2.77 -9.90
N LYS A 64 -4.23 3.92 -10.58
CA LYS A 64 -3.23 4.98 -10.74
C LYS A 64 -2.61 5.47 -9.41
N MET A 65 -3.37 5.48 -8.31
CA MET A 65 -2.83 5.89 -7.01
C MET A 65 -1.92 4.81 -6.40
N ILE A 66 -2.29 3.53 -6.56
CA ILE A 66 -1.44 2.41 -6.17
C ILE A 66 -0.17 2.41 -7.01
N ASP A 67 -0.30 2.68 -8.31
CA ASP A 67 0.85 2.79 -9.20
C ASP A 67 1.86 3.80 -8.69
N TYR A 68 1.41 5.03 -8.40
CA TYR A 68 2.26 6.10 -7.88
C TYR A 68 2.98 5.71 -6.58
N TYR A 69 2.25 5.22 -5.58
CA TYR A 69 2.85 4.89 -4.29
C TYR A 69 3.78 3.67 -4.40
N TYR A 70 3.40 2.63 -5.13
CA TYR A 70 4.22 1.43 -5.23
C TYR A 70 5.52 1.67 -6.00
N ASP A 71 5.49 2.49 -7.06
CA ASP A 71 6.71 2.87 -7.77
C ASP A 71 7.68 3.64 -6.86
N LYS A 72 7.15 4.52 -6.00
CA LYS A 72 7.97 5.30 -5.05
C LYS A 72 8.47 4.47 -3.86
N LEU A 73 7.70 3.48 -3.41
CA LEU A 73 8.00 2.71 -2.20
C LEU A 73 8.89 1.49 -2.46
N HIS A 74 8.66 0.80 -3.58
CA HIS A 74 9.32 -0.47 -3.90
C HIS A 74 10.32 -0.37 -5.04
N GLY A 75 10.36 0.76 -5.77
CA GLY A 75 11.34 0.98 -6.84
C GLY A 75 11.30 -0.13 -7.88
N ALA A 76 12.42 -0.84 -8.06
CA ALA A 76 12.53 -1.94 -9.02
C ALA A 76 11.55 -3.09 -8.75
N ASP A 77 11.19 -3.32 -7.48
CA ASP A 77 10.27 -4.40 -7.09
C ASP A 77 8.79 -4.00 -7.23
N ALA A 78 8.51 -2.75 -7.61
CA ALA A 78 7.14 -2.24 -7.70
C ALA A 78 6.28 -3.06 -8.65
N TRP A 79 6.84 -3.54 -9.77
CA TRP A 79 6.11 -4.37 -10.71
C TRP A 79 5.64 -5.69 -10.08
N ILE A 80 6.52 -6.36 -9.33
CA ILE A 80 6.21 -7.63 -8.66
C ILE A 80 5.08 -7.43 -7.65
N GLU A 81 5.16 -6.37 -6.85
CA GLU A 81 4.15 -6.06 -5.84
C GLU A 81 2.80 -5.65 -6.44
N LYS A 82 2.81 -4.90 -7.55
CA LYS A 82 1.59 -4.57 -8.30
C LYS A 82 0.93 -5.81 -8.90
N GLU A 83 1.73 -6.77 -9.39
CA GLU A 83 1.20 -8.01 -9.95
C GLU A 83 0.55 -8.89 -8.87
N LYS A 84 1.13 -8.95 -7.66
CA LYS A 84 0.48 -9.60 -6.51
C LYS A 84 -0.90 -9.01 -6.21
N ILE A 85 -1.02 -7.69 -6.26
CA ILE A 85 -2.31 -7.00 -6.04
C ILE A 85 -3.31 -7.33 -7.14
N ARG A 86 -2.89 -7.35 -8.41
CA ARG A 86 -3.76 -7.74 -9.53
C ARG A 86 -4.26 -9.17 -9.37
N ASN A 87 -3.37 -10.11 -9.04
CA ASN A 87 -3.75 -11.50 -8.81
C ASN A 87 -4.75 -11.63 -7.66
N ALA A 88 -4.50 -10.95 -6.54
CA ALA A 88 -5.41 -10.94 -5.39
C ALA A 88 -6.78 -10.32 -5.74
N LEU A 89 -6.82 -9.30 -6.60
CA LEU A 89 -8.08 -8.72 -7.09
C LEU A 89 -8.84 -9.70 -7.98
N CYS A 90 -8.16 -10.36 -8.92
CA CYS A 90 -8.75 -11.39 -9.78
C CYS A 90 -9.33 -12.55 -8.95
N GLU A 91 -8.61 -13.02 -7.92
CA GLU A 91 -9.10 -14.04 -7.00
C GLU A 91 -10.36 -13.58 -6.26
N PHE A 92 -10.36 -12.35 -5.75
CA PHE A 92 -11.51 -11.75 -5.09
C PHE A 92 -12.73 -11.66 -6.02
N GLU A 93 -12.54 -11.18 -7.25
CA GLU A 93 -13.60 -11.10 -8.26
C GLU A 93 -14.18 -12.49 -8.60
N ASN A 94 -13.31 -13.48 -8.78
CA ASN A 94 -13.73 -14.85 -9.10
C ASN A 94 -14.53 -15.47 -7.95
N ALA A 95 -14.08 -15.29 -6.71
CA ALA A 95 -14.80 -15.76 -5.52
C ALA A 95 -16.16 -15.07 -5.35
N TYR A 96 -16.27 -13.80 -5.76
CA TYR A 96 -17.54 -13.08 -5.75
C TYR A 96 -18.50 -13.62 -6.82
N LYS A 97 -18.01 -13.85 -8.04
CA LYS A 97 -18.78 -14.41 -9.16
C LYS A 97 -19.29 -15.82 -8.84
N SER A 98 -18.45 -16.69 -8.26
CA SER A 98 -18.87 -18.06 -7.91
C SER A 98 -20.00 -18.04 -6.87
N LYS A 99 -19.87 -17.23 -5.81
CA LYS A 99 -20.93 -17.09 -4.79
C LYS A 99 -22.23 -16.49 -5.33
N SER A 100 -22.14 -15.58 -6.30
CA SER A 100 -23.32 -15.05 -6.98
C SER A 100 -24.00 -16.08 -7.89
N SER A 101 -23.24 -17.03 -8.43
CA SER A 101 -23.77 -18.14 -9.23
C SER A 101 -24.36 -19.25 -8.37
N ASP A 102 -23.87 -19.44 -7.14
CA ASP A 102 -24.40 -20.41 -6.17
C ASP A 102 -25.67 -19.91 -5.44
N ALA A 103 -25.95 -18.60 -5.53
CA ALA A 103 -27.11 -17.95 -4.92
C ALA A 103 -28.33 -17.81 -5.87
N LEU A 104 -28.21 -18.33 -7.10
CA LEU A 104 -29.26 -18.43 -8.12
C LEU A 104 -29.69 -19.90 -8.27
#